data_AF-A5WEI3-F1
#
_entry.id   AF-A5WEI3-F1
#
_cell.length_a   1.000
_cell.length_b   1.000
_cell.length_c   1.000
_cell.angle_alpha   90.00
_cell.angle_beta   90.00
_cell.angle_gamma   90.00
#
_symmetry.space_group_name_H-M   'P 1'
#
loop_
_entity.id
_entity.type
_entity.pdbx_description
1 polymer ?
#
loop_
_entity_poly.entity_id
_entity_poly.type
_entity_poly.pdbx_seq_one_letter_code
_entity_poly.pdbx_strand_id
1 'polypeptide(L)'
;MKKTNSLVDTNSLTNLTDQAECHKLVSFEGYEFDYADERWPISRSASVIFYDISDILDPFLFDNYKKVLLHYVENNSGGYADAINSYTRDFFKFCYQQDKVVLSGLSSKHFINFYSSLPSTKKSIFGQISPFFKKWLEFGYEGIDNNALEAFNEVRIKGTIKGKAVRTLCPYEGPLSDLEYEGFYNGLNREFEKGSISLEEMVLVSLLLATGRRVTQIAHLKVKDYIGTTTVDGNEFHLLRIPKIKQRALWRDGFSDYALSPELGGLVEAQIDSMKSKLESLGALNQIDFEMLPILPYWKKIDELVANNAFTELNELLNSDRLHLSSFMVGSRLKKTASKVGLISERTGELINIFATRFRRTLASRAAREGYGVLIIARLLDHTDTQNALVYTENSPEHLKNIDKAMALQLAPIAQAFSGTLVKQEKDAKRGDDISSRIRNRETDEAVGTCGTHSFCAALSPIACYTCHHFQPWLDGPHEAVLNNLIEQRKNVLQKTNDLTIASVNDRVIFAVSEVIKLCETQKSTLSFKGGK
;
A
#
# COMPACT_ATOMS: atom_id res chain seq x y z
N MET A 1 -47.71 4.27 -11.47
CA MET A 1 -48.13 5.47 -12.23
C MET A 1 -47.28 5.57 -13.48
N LYS A 2 -47.93 5.81 -14.62
CA LYS A 2 -47.38 5.78 -15.98
C LYS A 2 -46.18 6.74 -16.12
N LYS A 3 -45.05 6.24 -16.64
CA LYS A 3 -43.94 7.07 -17.14
C LYS A 3 -44.30 7.59 -18.52
N THR A 4 -44.40 8.90 -18.64
CA THR A 4 -44.54 9.63 -19.90
C THR A 4 -43.18 9.71 -20.59
N ASN A 5 -43.14 9.28 -21.85
CA ASN A 5 -42.06 9.55 -22.80
C ASN A 5 -41.91 11.07 -22.97
N SER A 6 -40.75 11.63 -22.67
CA SER A 6 -40.32 12.91 -23.25
C SER A 6 -39.30 12.63 -24.35
N LEU A 7 -39.59 13.17 -25.51
CA LEU A 7 -38.79 13.10 -26.72
C LEU A 7 -37.36 13.59 -26.48
N VAL A 8 -36.41 12.87 -27.07
CA VAL A 8 -35.00 13.25 -27.17
C VAL A 8 -34.92 14.45 -28.10
N ASP A 9 -34.54 15.61 -27.57
CA ASP A 9 -34.22 16.80 -28.36
C ASP A 9 -32.98 16.50 -29.22
N THR A 10 -33.19 16.41 -30.53
CA THR A 10 -32.18 16.18 -31.57
C THR A 10 -31.35 17.44 -31.90
N ASN A 11 -31.06 18.28 -30.90
CA ASN A 11 -30.30 19.53 -31.06
C ASN A 11 -28.93 19.55 -30.34
N SER A 12 -28.43 18.39 -29.90
CA SER A 12 -27.11 18.28 -29.24
C SER A 12 -25.95 17.90 -30.16
N LEU A 13 -26.16 17.81 -31.48
CA LEU A 13 -25.16 17.32 -32.45
C LEU A 13 -24.46 18.40 -33.29
N THR A 14 -24.69 19.69 -33.02
CA THR A 14 -24.13 20.79 -33.83
C THR A 14 -23.20 21.75 -33.08
N ASN A 15 -22.77 21.44 -31.85
CA ASN A 15 -21.83 22.30 -31.09
C ASN A 15 -20.43 21.70 -30.88
N LEU A 16 -20.03 20.67 -31.63
CA LEU A 16 -18.67 20.09 -31.54
C LEU A 16 -17.65 20.70 -32.52
N THR A 17 -18.08 21.61 -33.40
CA THR A 17 -17.21 22.22 -34.44
C THR A 17 -16.82 23.67 -34.16
N ASP A 18 -17.27 24.28 -33.06
CA ASP A 18 -17.05 25.72 -32.77
C ASP A 18 -16.33 25.98 -31.42
N GLN A 19 -15.67 24.97 -30.85
CA GLN A 19 -14.80 25.12 -29.67
C GLN A 19 -13.31 25.35 -30.01
N ALA A 20 -13.01 25.70 -31.26
CA ALA A 20 -11.64 25.91 -31.73
C ALA A 20 -11.01 27.26 -31.33
N GLU A 21 -11.75 28.16 -30.67
CA GLU A 21 -11.25 29.51 -30.28
C GLU A 21 -11.16 29.74 -28.76
N CYS A 22 -11.03 28.70 -27.94
CA CYS A 22 -10.64 28.85 -26.53
C CYS A 22 -9.45 27.95 -26.20
N HIS A 23 -8.24 28.52 -26.24
CA HIS A 23 -6.95 27.87 -26.00
C HIS A 23 -6.73 27.34 -24.56
N LYS A 24 -7.75 27.32 -23.71
CA LYS A 24 -7.66 26.78 -22.35
C LYS A 24 -8.79 25.81 -22.06
N LEU A 25 -8.42 24.54 -21.99
CA LEU A 25 -9.29 23.42 -21.64
C LEU A 25 -8.98 22.94 -20.23
N VAL A 26 -9.91 22.21 -19.62
CA VAL A 26 -9.78 21.70 -18.25
C VAL A 26 -10.02 20.21 -18.24
N SER A 27 -9.07 19.46 -17.69
CA SER A 27 -9.20 18.00 -17.51
C SER A 27 -10.23 17.64 -16.44
N PHE A 28 -10.64 16.36 -16.42
CA PHE A 28 -11.55 15.82 -15.40
C PHE A 28 -11.09 16.10 -13.96
N GLU A 29 -9.77 16.18 -13.72
CA GLU A 29 -9.17 16.45 -12.41
C GLU A 29 -8.82 17.94 -12.18
N GLY A 30 -9.35 18.84 -13.01
CA GLY A 30 -9.25 20.29 -12.83
C GLY A 30 -7.87 20.87 -13.15
N TYR A 31 -7.13 20.26 -14.09
CA TYR A 31 -5.88 20.84 -14.62
C TYR A 31 -6.14 21.55 -15.94
N GLU A 32 -5.73 22.80 -16.03
CA GLU A 32 -5.75 23.61 -17.27
C GLU A 32 -4.65 23.19 -18.23
N PHE A 33 -4.96 23.15 -19.53
CA PHE A 33 -4.01 22.90 -20.61
C PHE A 33 -4.47 23.57 -21.92
N ASP A 34 -3.54 23.80 -22.85
CA ASP A 34 -3.87 24.26 -24.20
C ASP A 34 -4.00 23.09 -25.16
N TYR A 35 -5.04 23.08 -25.98
CA TYR A 35 -5.22 22.06 -27.01
C TYR A 35 -4.04 22.01 -27.98
N ALA A 36 -3.43 23.15 -28.30
CA ALA A 36 -2.31 23.22 -29.24
C ALA A 36 -1.02 22.59 -28.69
N ASP A 37 -0.86 22.51 -27.36
CA ASP A 37 0.36 22.03 -26.74
C ASP A 37 0.69 20.59 -27.12
N GLU A 38 2.00 20.29 -27.15
CA GLU A 38 2.53 18.93 -27.30
C GLU A 38 2.48 18.14 -25.98
N ARG A 39 2.05 18.78 -24.90
CA ARG A 39 1.89 18.16 -23.59
C ARG A 39 0.69 18.75 -22.84
N TRP A 40 -0.26 17.91 -22.50
CA TRP A 40 -1.39 18.28 -21.65
C TRP A 40 -1.15 17.79 -20.22
N PRO A 41 -0.94 18.68 -19.22
CA PRO A 41 -1.00 18.30 -17.81
C PRO A 41 -2.45 18.02 -17.42
N ILE A 42 -2.76 16.77 -17.06
CA ILE A 42 -4.16 16.32 -16.86
C ILE A 42 -4.45 15.80 -15.45
N SER A 43 -3.41 15.59 -14.65
CA SER A 43 -3.49 15.29 -13.24
C SER A 43 -2.16 15.62 -12.56
N ARG A 44 -2.09 15.48 -11.24
CA ARG A 44 -0.87 15.72 -10.47
C ARG A 44 0.31 14.84 -10.87
N SER A 45 0.01 13.65 -11.36
CA SER A 45 1.00 12.63 -11.67
C SER A 45 0.93 12.10 -13.10
N ALA A 46 0.13 12.71 -13.98
CA ALA A 46 -0.03 12.25 -15.35
C ALA A 46 -0.12 13.41 -16.34
N SER A 47 0.41 13.18 -17.54
CA SER A 47 0.34 14.10 -18.66
C SER A 47 0.12 13.31 -19.95
N VAL A 48 -0.68 13.83 -20.86
CA VAL A 48 -0.73 13.33 -22.23
C VAL A 48 0.37 14.03 -23.03
N ILE A 49 1.11 13.27 -23.81
CA ILE A 49 2.33 13.71 -24.52
C ILE A 49 2.21 13.36 -25.99
N PHE A 50 2.59 14.28 -26.87
CA PHE A 50 2.45 14.18 -28.32
C PHE A 50 3.74 14.34 -29.14
N TYR A 51 4.82 14.88 -28.57
CA TYR A 51 6.03 15.27 -29.31
C TYR A 51 6.69 14.16 -30.14
N ASP A 52 6.44 12.90 -29.83
CA ASP A 52 7.01 11.74 -30.53
C ASP A 52 6.01 11.04 -31.45
N ILE A 53 4.83 11.65 -31.64
CA ILE A 53 3.75 11.18 -32.50
C ILE A 53 3.49 12.16 -33.64
N SER A 54 3.69 13.46 -33.39
CA SER A 54 3.49 14.53 -34.38
C SER A 54 4.25 14.30 -35.70
N ASP A 55 5.43 13.66 -35.65
CA ASP A 55 6.25 13.37 -36.83
C ASP A 55 5.89 12.07 -37.57
N ILE A 56 5.06 11.20 -36.96
CA ILE A 56 4.73 9.87 -37.53
C ILE A 56 3.29 9.76 -38.03
N LEU A 57 2.42 10.70 -37.63
CA LEU A 57 1.06 10.84 -38.14
C LEU A 57 0.99 12.06 -39.04
N ASP A 58 0.22 12.00 -40.12
CA ASP A 58 -0.07 13.22 -40.87
C ASP A 58 -0.89 14.21 -40.00
N PRO A 59 -0.90 15.51 -40.33
CA PRO A 59 -1.57 16.52 -39.51
C PRO A 59 -3.06 16.24 -39.27
N PHE A 60 -3.74 15.61 -40.24
CA PHE A 60 -5.16 15.32 -40.16
C PHE A 60 -5.44 14.16 -39.20
N LEU A 61 -4.69 13.06 -39.32
CA LEU A 61 -4.78 11.90 -38.44
C LEU A 61 -4.33 12.27 -37.01
N PHE A 62 -3.32 13.13 -36.87
CA PHE A 62 -2.85 13.64 -35.59
C PHE A 62 -3.92 14.46 -34.86
N ASP A 63 -4.63 15.35 -35.57
CA ASP A 63 -5.71 16.14 -34.99
C ASP A 63 -6.87 15.25 -34.50
N ASN A 64 -7.30 14.27 -35.31
CA ASN A 64 -8.33 13.31 -34.90
C ASN A 64 -7.89 12.48 -33.70
N TYR A 65 -6.59 12.10 -33.62
CA TYR A 65 -6.01 11.46 -32.45
C TYR A 65 -6.17 12.32 -31.18
N LYS A 66 -5.83 13.61 -31.27
CA LYS A 66 -5.98 14.56 -30.16
C LYS A 66 -7.44 14.73 -29.75
N LYS A 67 -8.38 14.83 -30.70
CA LYS A 67 -9.83 14.93 -30.42
C LYS A 67 -10.37 13.75 -29.62
N VAL A 68 -9.99 12.52 -29.98
CA VAL A 68 -10.42 11.34 -29.21
C VAL A 68 -9.80 11.33 -27.82
N LEU A 69 -8.52 11.71 -27.68
CA LEU A 69 -7.87 11.81 -26.37
C LEU A 69 -8.50 12.88 -25.49
N LEU A 70 -8.95 14.00 -26.06
CA LEU A 70 -9.62 15.06 -25.32
C LEU A 70 -10.84 14.51 -24.56
N HIS A 71 -11.64 13.66 -25.19
CA HIS A 71 -12.75 12.98 -24.52
C HIS A 71 -12.29 12.22 -23.26
N TYR A 72 -11.20 11.46 -23.33
CA TYR A 72 -10.67 10.72 -22.17
C TYR A 72 -10.12 11.65 -21.09
N VAL A 73 -9.49 12.76 -21.49
CA VAL A 73 -8.95 13.76 -20.58
C VAL A 73 -10.04 14.50 -19.80
N GLU A 74 -11.16 14.80 -20.44
CA GLU A 74 -12.28 15.54 -19.83
C GLU A 74 -13.21 14.64 -19.00
N ASN A 75 -13.30 13.34 -19.32
CA ASN A 75 -14.31 12.45 -18.76
C ASN A 75 -13.75 11.31 -17.90
N ASN A 76 -12.42 11.19 -17.78
CA ASN A 76 -11.80 10.12 -17.00
C ASN A 76 -10.64 10.62 -16.13
N SER A 77 -10.28 9.83 -15.10
CA SER A 77 -9.11 10.11 -14.26
C SER A 77 -7.84 10.25 -15.11
N GLY A 78 -6.93 11.12 -14.70
CA GLY A 78 -5.72 11.41 -15.47
C GLY A 78 -4.86 10.18 -15.72
N GLY A 79 -4.78 9.26 -14.75
CA GLY A 79 -4.05 8.00 -14.93
C GLY A 79 -4.68 7.03 -15.94
N TYR A 80 -5.98 7.12 -16.22
CA TYR A 80 -6.63 6.32 -17.27
C TYR A 80 -6.38 6.92 -18.65
N ALA A 81 -6.54 8.24 -18.79
CA ALA A 81 -6.27 8.94 -20.03
C ALA A 81 -4.79 8.82 -20.45
N ASP A 82 -3.85 8.94 -19.51
CA ASP A 82 -2.42 8.72 -19.73
C ASP A 82 -2.10 7.27 -20.14
N ALA A 83 -2.74 6.29 -19.50
CA ALA A 83 -2.58 4.89 -19.88
C ALA A 83 -3.08 4.63 -21.31
N ILE A 84 -4.28 5.13 -21.66
CA ILE A 84 -4.81 5.05 -23.02
C ILE A 84 -3.84 5.68 -24.02
N ASN A 85 -3.40 6.91 -23.78
CA ASN A 85 -2.41 7.59 -24.61
C ASN A 85 -1.12 6.77 -24.77
N SER A 86 -0.59 6.22 -23.67
CA SER A 86 0.64 5.42 -23.71
C SER A 86 0.49 4.19 -24.62
N TYR A 87 -0.60 3.43 -24.48
CA TYR A 87 -0.82 2.25 -25.32
C TYR A 87 -1.11 2.60 -26.78
N THR A 88 -1.85 3.68 -27.06
CA THR A 88 -2.14 4.11 -28.43
C THR A 88 -0.88 4.65 -29.11
N ARG A 89 0.00 5.34 -28.38
CA ARG A 89 1.32 5.77 -28.87
C ARG A 89 2.18 4.60 -29.29
N ASP A 90 2.25 3.55 -28.47
CA ASP A 90 2.99 2.34 -28.81
C ASP A 90 2.45 1.67 -30.08
N PHE A 91 1.13 1.70 -30.28
CA PHE A 91 0.49 1.21 -31.50
C PHE A 91 0.90 2.04 -32.74
N PHE A 92 0.84 3.37 -32.67
CA PHE A 92 1.23 4.23 -33.80
C PHE A 92 2.71 4.08 -34.16
N LYS A 93 3.59 4.03 -33.15
CA LYS A 93 5.02 3.77 -33.36
C LYS A 93 5.27 2.43 -34.03
N PHE A 94 4.54 1.39 -33.62
CA PHE A 94 4.63 0.08 -34.29
C PHE A 94 4.22 0.18 -35.76
N CYS A 95 3.10 0.82 -36.08
CA CYS A 95 2.62 0.94 -37.45
C CYS A 95 3.63 1.71 -38.32
N TYR A 96 4.13 2.84 -37.81
CA TYR A 96 5.17 3.63 -38.48
C TYR A 96 6.45 2.82 -38.73
N GLN A 97 6.88 1.99 -37.77
CA GLN A 97 8.05 1.12 -37.96
C GLN A 97 7.84 0.04 -39.04
N GLN A 98 6.62 -0.45 -39.21
CA GLN A 98 6.28 -1.45 -40.23
C GLN A 98 6.18 -0.82 -41.62
N ASP A 99 5.46 0.29 -41.73
CA ASP A 99 5.19 0.91 -43.03
C ASP A 99 6.34 1.80 -43.50
N LYS A 100 7.15 2.32 -42.55
CA LYS A 100 8.27 3.25 -42.78
C LYS A 100 7.88 4.54 -43.51
N VAL A 101 6.61 4.91 -43.39
CA VAL A 101 6.03 6.13 -43.94
C VAL A 101 5.12 6.77 -42.90
N VAL A 102 4.94 8.08 -43.01
CA VAL A 102 3.98 8.83 -42.19
C VAL A 102 2.59 8.23 -42.39
N LEU A 103 1.89 7.96 -41.28
CA LEU A 103 0.59 7.32 -41.30
C LEU A 103 -0.47 8.36 -41.66
N SER A 104 -1.17 8.12 -42.77
CA SER A 104 -2.34 8.91 -43.20
C SER A 104 -3.68 8.22 -42.99
N GLY A 105 -3.65 6.97 -42.53
CA GLY A 105 -4.83 6.21 -42.20
C GLY A 105 -4.50 4.86 -41.58
N LEU A 106 -5.51 4.27 -40.94
CA LEU A 106 -5.42 2.98 -40.29
C LEU A 106 -6.33 1.95 -40.96
N SER A 107 -5.78 0.77 -41.25
CA SER A 107 -6.53 -0.35 -41.84
C SER A 107 -6.55 -1.56 -40.90
N SER A 108 -7.41 -2.55 -41.18
CA SER A 108 -7.47 -3.82 -40.43
C SER A 108 -6.10 -4.51 -40.35
N LYS A 109 -5.26 -4.36 -41.38
CA LYS A 109 -3.89 -4.88 -41.41
C LYS A 109 -3.03 -4.34 -40.27
N HIS A 110 -3.13 -3.05 -39.94
CA HIS A 110 -2.36 -2.45 -38.84
C HIS A 110 -2.72 -3.09 -37.49
N PHE A 111 -4.02 -3.27 -37.23
CA PHE A 111 -4.51 -3.89 -36.00
C PHE A 111 -4.12 -5.37 -35.89
N ILE A 112 -4.29 -6.15 -36.97
CA ILE A 112 -3.94 -7.58 -36.99
C ILE A 112 -2.43 -7.77 -36.81
N ASN A 113 -1.61 -6.94 -37.48
CA ASN A 113 -0.16 -7.01 -37.36
C ASN A 113 0.31 -6.62 -35.95
N PHE A 114 -0.26 -5.57 -35.36
CA PHE A 114 0.06 -5.18 -33.98
C PHE A 114 -0.35 -6.27 -33.00
N TYR A 115 -1.55 -6.85 -33.13
CA TYR A 115 -1.95 -7.97 -32.29
C TYR A 115 -0.97 -9.14 -32.43
N SER A 116 -0.62 -9.50 -33.67
CA SER A 116 0.24 -10.66 -33.96
C SER A 116 1.68 -10.49 -33.48
N SER A 117 2.20 -9.27 -33.45
CA SER A 117 3.54 -8.97 -32.93
C SER A 117 3.64 -9.07 -31.41
N LEU A 118 2.52 -8.94 -30.68
CA LEU A 118 2.51 -9.03 -29.22
C LEU A 118 2.71 -10.48 -28.74
N PRO A 119 3.64 -10.73 -27.80
CA PRO A 119 3.76 -12.03 -27.15
C PRO A 119 2.50 -12.35 -26.35
N SER A 120 2.24 -13.64 -26.11
CA SER A 120 1.03 -14.13 -25.42
C SER A 120 0.77 -13.44 -24.08
N THR A 121 1.82 -13.06 -23.35
CA THR A 121 1.78 -12.34 -22.06
C THR A 121 1.37 -10.87 -22.17
N LYS A 122 1.49 -10.27 -23.36
CA LYS A 122 1.18 -8.86 -23.63
C LYS A 122 -0.05 -8.66 -24.51
N LYS A 123 -0.76 -9.73 -24.89
CA LYS A 123 -2.00 -9.67 -25.69
C LYS A 123 -3.08 -8.80 -25.05
N SER A 124 -3.04 -8.59 -23.73
CA SER A 124 -3.93 -7.66 -23.02
C SER A 124 -3.77 -6.20 -23.43
N ILE A 125 -2.61 -5.78 -23.96
CA ILE A 125 -2.36 -4.43 -24.47
C ILE A 125 -3.34 -4.09 -25.61
N PHE A 126 -3.64 -5.05 -26.48
CA PHE A 126 -4.63 -4.84 -27.55
C PHE A 126 -6.02 -4.46 -26.99
N GLY A 127 -6.37 -5.02 -25.84
CA GLY A 127 -7.61 -4.70 -25.13
C GLY A 127 -7.60 -3.31 -24.49
N GLN A 128 -6.42 -2.74 -24.24
CA GLN A 128 -6.28 -1.38 -23.72
C GLN A 128 -6.43 -0.32 -24.82
N ILE A 129 -6.01 -0.59 -26.05
CA ILE A 129 -6.19 0.34 -27.19
C ILE A 129 -7.59 0.25 -27.81
N SER A 130 -8.28 -0.90 -27.66
CA SER A 130 -9.59 -1.13 -28.29
C SER A 130 -10.65 -0.08 -27.92
N PRO A 131 -10.81 0.34 -26.63
CA PRO A 131 -11.76 1.39 -26.28
C PRO A 131 -11.51 2.69 -27.05
N PHE A 132 -10.24 3.07 -27.22
CA PHE A 132 -9.86 4.31 -27.89
C PHE A 132 -10.31 4.33 -29.35
N PHE A 133 -9.96 3.30 -30.12
CA PHE A 133 -10.32 3.22 -31.54
C PHE A 133 -11.81 2.98 -31.76
N LYS A 134 -12.49 2.26 -30.85
CA LYS A 134 -13.96 2.18 -30.88
C LYS A 134 -14.59 3.55 -30.67
N LYS A 135 -14.03 4.37 -29.77
CA LYS A 135 -14.52 5.73 -29.53
C LYS A 135 -14.25 6.66 -30.70
N TRP A 136 -13.09 6.53 -31.36
CA TRP A 136 -12.77 7.22 -32.62
C TRP A 136 -13.84 6.99 -33.68
N LEU A 137 -14.20 5.72 -33.92
CA LEU A 137 -15.23 5.34 -34.88
C LEU A 137 -16.63 5.78 -34.45
N GLU A 138 -16.95 5.70 -33.16
CA GLU A 138 -18.22 6.18 -32.59
C GLU A 138 -18.40 7.69 -32.82
N PHE A 139 -17.33 8.48 -32.73
CA PHE A 139 -17.35 9.92 -33.04
C PHE A 139 -17.38 10.24 -34.54
N GLY A 140 -17.22 9.24 -35.41
CA GLY A 140 -17.24 9.44 -36.85
C GLY A 140 -16.02 10.18 -37.39
N TYR A 141 -14.92 10.21 -36.66
CA TYR A 141 -13.68 10.83 -37.15
C TYR A 141 -13.04 9.94 -38.24
N GLU A 142 -12.61 10.56 -39.33
CA GLU A 142 -11.94 9.88 -40.43
C GLU A 142 -10.53 9.41 -40.04
N GLY A 143 -9.91 8.58 -40.90
CA GLY A 143 -8.56 8.05 -40.70
C GLY A 143 -8.51 6.59 -40.22
N ILE A 144 -9.65 5.92 -40.04
CA ILE A 144 -9.74 4.49 -39.77
C ILE A 144 -10.70 3.85 -40.77
N ASP A 145 -10.25 2.78 -41.45
CA ASP A 145 -11.10 1.98 -42.32
C ASP A 145 -12.25 1.36 -41.53
N ASN A 146 -13.48 1.40 -42.08
CA ASN A 146 -14.67 0.82 -41.49
C ASN A 146 -14.53 -0.69 -41.21
N ASN A 147 -13.71 -1.39 -41.99
CA ASN A 147 -13.45 -2.83 -41.78
C ASN A 147 -12.52 -3.10 -40.57
N ALA A 148 -11.92 -2.07 -39.95
CA ALA A 148 -11.07 -2.24 -38.77
C ALA A 148 -11.84 -2.78 -37.54
N LEU A 149 -13.17 -2.59 -37.50
CA LEU A 149 -14.03 -3.15 -36.46
C LEU A 149 -14.03 -4.68 -36.42
N GLU A 150 -13.86 -5.32 -37.58
CA GLU A 150 -13.82 -6.78 -37.69
C GLU A 150 -12.59 -7.33 -36.94
N ALA A 151 -11.43 -6.66 -37.08
CA ALA A 151 -10.20 -7.04 -36.38
C ALA A 151 -10.35 -6.99 -34.85
N PHE A 152 -11.15 -6.05 -34.30
CA PHE A 152 -11.41 -6.00 -32.86
C PHE A 152 -12.32 -7.13 -32.36
N ASN A 153 -13.19 -7.66 -33.21
CA ASN A 153 -14.13 -8.73 -32.85
C ASN A 153 -13.51 -10.12 -32.95
N GLU A 154 -12.55 -10.32 -33.86
CA GLU A 154 -11.84 -11.60 -34.03
C GLU A 154 -10.84 -11.89 -32.90
N VAL A 155 -10.35 -10.84 -32.24
CA VAL A 155 -9.33 -10.94 -31.20
C VAL A 155 -9.93 -11.33 -29.85
N ARG A 156 -9.77 -12.59 -29.44
CA ARG A 156 -10.03 -13.02 -28.06
C ARG A 156 -8.83 -12.75 -27.16
N ILE A 157 -9.02 -11.90 -26.14
CA ILE A 157 -8.01 -11.63 -25.13
C ILE A 157 -8.28 -12.50 -23.91
N LYS A 158 -7.32 -13.36 -23.57
CA LYS A 158 -7.40 -14.15 -22.33
C LYS A 158 -7.23 -13.23 -21.14
N GLY A 159 -8.23 -13.19 -20.25
CA GLY A 159 -8.16 -12.40 -19.02
C GLY A 159 -7.06 -12.89 -18.08
N THR A 160 -6.51 -11.98 -17.27
CA THR A 160 -5.53 -12.32 -16.23
C THR A 160 -6.17 -13.20 -15.15
N ILE A 161 -5.47 -14.24 -14.69
CA ILE A 161 -5.90 -15.06 -13.56
C ILE A 161 -5.98 -14.16 -12.31
N LYS A 162 -7.21 -13.87 -11.87
CA LYS A 162 -7.45 -13.05 -10.69
C LYS A 162 -6.86 -13.73 -9.46
N GLY A 163 -6.16 -12.96 -8.63
CA GLY A 163 -5.77 -13.42 -7.31
C GLY A 163 -4.68 -14.49 -7.26
N LYS A 164 -3.98 -14.79 -8.36
CA LYS A 164 -2.95 -15.85 -8.41
C LYS A 164 -1.98 -15.80 -7.22
N ALA A 165 -1.42 -14.63 -6.93
CA ALA A 165 -0.46 -14.46 -5.83
C ALA A 165 -1.05 -14.78 -4.44
N VAL A 166 -2.34 -14.53 -4.23
CA VAL A 166 -3.04 -14.85 -2.98
C VAL A 166 -3.33 -16.35 -2.94
N ARG A 167 -3.89 -16.91 -4.02
CA ARG A 167 -4.21 -18.35 -4.15
C ARG A 167 -3.00 -19.26 -3.98
N THR A 168 -1.82 -18.83 -4.41
CA THR A 168 -0.59 -19.62 -4.26
C THR A 168 0.23 -19.22 -3.02
N LEU A 169 -0.29 -18.36 -2.13
CA LEU A 169 0.45 -17.78 -1.00
C LEU A 169 1.88 -17.33 -1.38
N CYS A 170 2.00 -16.69 -2.55
CA CYS A 170 3.30 -16.38 -3.15
C CYS A 170 4.16 -15.58 -2.15
N PRO A 171 5.41 -16.00 -1.87
CA PRO A 171 6.23 -15.30 -0.88
C PRO A 171 6.63 -13.88 -1.29
N TYR A 172 6.68 -13.59 -2.59
CA TYR A 172 7.08 -12.27 -3.10
C TYR A 172 5.91 -11.30 -3.31
N GLU A 173 4.76 -11.83 -3.72
CA GLU A 173 3.60 -11.03 -4.16
C GLU A 173 2.35 -11.27 -3.32
N GLY A 174 2.22 -12.45 -2.71
CA GLY A 174 1.08 -12.86 -1.90
C GLY A 174 1.05 -12.17 -0.53
N PRO A 175 0.09 -12.53 0.34
CA PRO A 175 0.06 -12.02 1.71
C PRO A 175 1.36 -12.30 2.47
N LEU A 176 1.66 -11.47 3.47
CA LEU A 176 2.68 -11.75 4.47
C LEU A 176 2.31 -13.01 5.24
N SER A 177 3.31 -13.80 5.63
CA SER A 177 3.13 -14.77 6.71
C SER A 177 2.97 -14.03 8.05
N ASP A 178 2.53 -14.73 9.09
CA ASP A 178 2.39 -14.12 10.42
C ASP A 178 3.76 -13.69 10.98
N LEU A 179 4.82 -14.48 10.73
CA LEU A 179 6.19 -14.13 11.08
C LEU A 179 6.70 -12.88 10.35
N GLU A 180 6.45 -12.77 9.04
CA GLU A 180 6.80 -11.58 8.27
C GLU A 180 6.03 -10.34 8.75
N TYR A 181 4.72 -10.49 9.02
CA TYR A 181 3.88 -9.40 9.51
C TYR A 181 4.38 -8.87 10.85
N GLU A 182 4.55 -9.76 11.83
CA GLU A 182 5.01 -9.38 13.17
C GLU A 182 6.45 -8.85 13.15
N GLY A 183 7.29 -9.39 12.26
CA GLY A 183 8.67 -8.96 12.13
C GLY A 183 8.78 -7.57 11.54
N PHE A 184 7.92 -7.29 10.57
CA PHE A 184 7.86 -5.99 9.97
C PHE A 184 7.31 -4.96 10.96
N TYR A 185 6.26 -5.31 11.72
CA TYR A 185 5.68 -4.45 12.75
C TYR A 185 6.68 -4.12 13.87
N ASN A 186 7.34 -5.13 14.44
CA ASN A 186 8.33 -4.94 15.50
C ASN A 186 9.56 -4.17 14.99
N GLY A 187 10.02 -4.49 13.77
CA GLY A 187 11.10 -3.76 13.14
C GLY A 187 10.76 -2.29 12.87
N LEU A 188 9.52 -1.99 12.48
CA LEU A 188 9.03 -0.63 12.30
C LEU A 188 9.09 0.16 13.62
N ASN A 189 8.59 -0.40 14.72
CA ASN A 189 8.65 0.23 16.05
C ASN A 189 10.10 0.45 16.51
N ARG A 190 10.97 -0.55 16.34
CA ARG A 190 12.40 -0.45 16.68
C ARG A 190 13.08 0.70 15.95
N GLU A 191 12.85 0.82 14.65
CA GLU A 191 13.48 1.85 13.82
C GLU A 191 12.88 3.26 14.07
N PHE A 192 11.61 3.34 14.44
CA PHE A 192 10.99 4.57 14.93
C PHE A 192 11.59 5.02 16.28
N GLU A 193 11.74 4.12 17.25
CA GLU A 193 12.38 4.41 18.56
C GLU A 193 13.83 4.88 18.42
N LYS A 194 14.57 4.35 17.44
CA LYS A 194 15.95 4.78 17.12
C LYS A 194 16.01 6.14 16.40
N GLY A 195 14.87 6.68 15.97
CA GLY A 195 14.80 7.92 15.18
C GLY A 195 15.26 7.75 13.72
N SER A 196 15.45 6.51 13.23
CA SER A 196 15.80 6.27 11.83
C SER A 196 14.59 6.43 10.91
N ILE A 197 13.38 6.29 11.46
CA ILE A 197 12.09 6.53 10.82
C ILE A 197 11.42 7.76 11.46
N SER A 198 10.88 8.68 10.66
CA SER A 198 10.17 9.86 11.18
C SER A 198 8.74 9.54 11.62
N LEU A 199 8.11 10.42 12.41
CA LEU A 199 6.70 10.29 12.80
C LEU A 199 5.76 10.19 11.59
N GLU A 200 5.98 11.02 10.57
CA GLU A 200 5.22 11.00 9.32
C GLU A 200 5.39 9.67 8.56
N GLU A 201 6.60 9.10 8.53
CA GLU A 201 6.85 7.78 7.94
C GLU A 201 6.18 6.66 8.76
N MET A 202 6.22 6.75 10.09
CA MET A 202 5.59 5.81 11.02
C MET A 202 4.06 5.77 10.85
N VAL A 203 3.41 6.94 10.83
CA VAL A 203 1.96 7.07 10.59
C VAL A 203 1.59 6.53 9.22
N LEU A 204 2.33 6.90 8.16
CA LEU A 204 2.06 6.44 6.81
C LEU A 204 2.07 4.91 6.70
N VAL A 205 3.13 4.26 7.20
CA VAL A 205 3.27 2.81 7.09
C VAL A 205 2.27 2.09 7.99
N SER A 206 2.04 2.59 9.21
CA SER A 206 1.10 1.99 10.16
C SER A 206 -0.34 2.06 9.66
N LEU A 207 -0.77 3.18 9.07
CA LEU A 207 -2.10 3.30 8.43
C LEU A 207 -2.25 2.31 7.26
N LEU A 208 -1.24 2.17 6.40
CA LEU A 208 -1.30 1.22 5.29
C LEU A 208 -1.34 -0.24 5.77
N LEU A 209 -0.55 -0.56 6.80
CA LEU A 209 -0.48 -1.90 7.38
C LEU A 209 -1.79 -2.30 8.06
N ALA A 210 -2.33 -1.41 8.91
CA ALA A 210 -3.53 -1.68 9.69
C ALA A 210 -4.81 -1.69 8.83
N THR A 211 -4.96 -0.73 7.92
CA THR A 211 -6.22 -0.54 7.18
C THR A 211 -6.29 -1.29 5.85
N GLY A 212 -5.14 -1.72 5.30
CA GLY A 212 -5.07 -2.35 3.97
C GLY A 212 -5.60 -1.46 2.83
N ARG A 213 -5.72 -0.14 3.05
CA ARG A 213 -6.23 0.82 2.05
C ARG A 213 -5.19 1.08 0.96
N ARG A 214 -5.66 1.63 -0.16
CA ARG A 214 -4.76 2.00 -1.27
C ARG A 214 -3.94 3.23 -0.88
N VAL A 215 -2.71 3.33 -1.39
CA VAL A 215 -1.81 4.47 -1.12
C VAL A 215 -2.46 5.82 -1.38
N THR A 216 -3.27 5.94 -2.42
CA THR A 216 -3.99 7.18 -2.76
C THR A 216 -5.07 7.54 -1.74
N GLN A 217 -5.71 6.55 -1.09
CA GLN A 217 -6.71 6.82 -0.05
C GLN A 217 -6.03 7.42 1.19
N ILE A 218 -4.89 6.84 1.59
CA ILE A 218 -4.09 7.36 2.70
C ILE A 218 -3.49 8.73 2.35
N ALA A 219 -2.99 8.90 1.13
CA ALA A 219 -2.45 10.16 0.66
C ALA A 219 -3.47 11.30 0.62
N HIS A 220 -4.76 10.99 0.47
CA HIS A 220 -5.83 11.98 0.36
C HIS A 220 -6.45 12.34 1.71
N LEU A 221 -6.00 11.78 2.83
CA LEU A 221 -6.50 12.12 4.16
C LEU A 221 -6.17 13.57 4.53
N LYS A 222 -7.13 14.24 5.14
CA LYS A 222 -7.03 15.58 5.72
C LYS A 222 -7.19 15.56 7.23
N VAL A 223 -6.74 16.60 7.91
CA VAL A 223 -6.86 16.73 9.38
C VAL A 223 -8.31 16.49 9.82
N LYS A 224 -9.29 17.13 9.17
CA LYS A 224 -10.72 16.95 9.46
C LYS A 224 -11.28 15.54 9.29
N ASP A 225 -10.55 14.64 8.64
CA ASP A 225 -10.98 13.26 8.47
C ASP A 225 -10.72 12.42 9.73
N TYR A 226 -9.83 12.89 10.59
CA TYR A 226 -9.59 12.31 11.90
C TYR A 226 -10.56 12.94 12.91
N ILE A 227 -11.50 12.14 13.43
CA ILE A 227 -12.55 12.60 14.34
C ILE A 227 -12.08 12.55 15.80
N GLY A 228 -11.01 11.80 16.08
CA GLY A 228 -10.48 11.62 17.43
C GLY A 228 -11.14 10.46 18.19
N THR A 229 -10.96 10.48 19.51
CA THR A 229 -11.45 9.44 20.41
C THR A 229 -12.97 9.36 20.40
N THR A 230 -13.49 8.17 20.16
CA THR A 230 -14.92 7.84 20.08
C THR A 230 -15.18 6.63 20.97
N THR A 231 -16.30 6.66 21.69
CA THR A 231 -16.75 5.51 22.50
C THR A 231 -18.06 4.98 21.94
N VAL A 232 -18.10 3.69 21.63
CA VAL A 232 -19.34 2.99 21.24
C VAL A 232 -19.44 1.73 22.09
N ASP A 233 -20.57 1.55 22.78
CA ASP A 233 -20.85 0.39 23.64
C ASP A 233 -19.73 0.10 24.67
N GLY A 234 -19.11 1.15 25.21
CA GLY A 234 -18.02 1.06 26.18
C GLY A 234 -16.63 0.75 25.59
N ASN A 235 -16.53 0.54 24.28
CA ASN A 235 -15.24 0.39 23.59
C ASN A 235 -14.75 1.74 23.10
N GLU A 236 -13.55 2.12 23.54
CA GLU A 236 -12.88 3.35 23.14
C GLU A 236 -11.93 3.07 21.96
N PHE A 237 -12.04 3.87 20.90
CA PHE A 237 -11.22 3.79 19.70
C PHE A 237 -11.11 5.17 19.05
N HIS A 238 -10.20 5.34 18.10
CA HIS A 238 -10.12 6.59 17.33
C HIS A 238 -10.80 6.44 15.98
N LEU A 239 -11.66 7.37 15.60
CA LEU A 239 -12.41 7.28 14.35
C LEU A 239 -11.71 8.05 13.22
N LEU A 240 -11.44 7.36 12.11
CA LEU A 240 -10.86 7.93 10.89
C LEU A 240 -11.80 7.73 9.69
N ARG A 241 -12.13 8.81 8.98
CA ARG A 241 -12.97 8.79 7.78
C ARG A 241 -12.10 8.75 6.53
N ILE A 242 -12.01 7.59 5.88
CA ILE A 242 -11.08 7.38 4.77
C ILE A 242 -11.79 7.65 3.43
N PRO A 243 -11.25 8.51 2.54
CA PRO A 243 -11.88 8.80 1.26
C PRO A 243 -11.90 7.57 0.35
N LYS A 244 -13.03 7.35 -0.30
CA LYS A 244 -13.25 6.30 -1.30
C LYS A 244 -12.64 6.69 -2.64
N ILE A 245 -12.20 5.69 -3.40
CA ILE A 245 -11.70 5.88 -4.77
C ILE A 245 -12.22 4.79 -5.70
N LYS A 246 -12.10 5.01 -7.02
CA LYS A 246 -12.48 4.06 -8.09
C LYS A 246 -13.97 3.69 -8.13
N GLN A 247 -14.84 4.56 -7.63
CA GLN A 247 -16.30 4.38 -7.66
C GLN A 247 -17.00 5.33 -8.66
N ARG A 248 -16.25 5.89 -9.62
CA ARG A 248 -16.72 6.93 -10.57
C ARG A 248 -17.31 8.18 -9.88
N ALA A 249 -16.87 8.44 -8.66
CA ALA A 249 -17.22 9.63 -7.90
C ALA A 249 -16.12 10.68 -8.00
N LEU A 250 -16.47 11.94 -7.74
CA LEU A 250 -15.52 13.04 -7.70
C LEU A 250 -14.50 12.87 -6.55
N TRP A 251 -13.43 13.67 -6.60
CA TRP A 251 -12.39 13.62 -5.59
C TRP A 251 -12.97 13.91 -4.19
N ARG A 252 -12.76 12.98 -3.26
CA ARG A 252 -13.25 13.05 -1.86
C ARG A 252 -14.77 13.22 -1.73
N ASP A 253 -15.54 12.68 -2.68
CA ASP A 253 -17.01 12.73 -2.67
C ASP A 253 -17.66 11.66 -1.77
N GLY A 254 -16.90 10.64 -1.35
CA GLY A 254 -17.39 9.58 -0.48
C GLY A 254 -16.34 9.09 0.52
N PHE A 255 -16.80 8.59 1.67
CA PHE A 255 -15.96 8.15 2.78
C PHE A 255 -16.38 6.78 3.31
N SER A 256 -15.40 6.10 3.92
CA SER A 256 -15.57 4.89 4.72
C SER A 256 -14.92 5.09 6.08
N ASP A 257 -15.70 4.91 7.11
CA ASP A 257 -15.24 5.01 8.50
C ASP A 257 -14.38 3.79 8.87
N TYR A 258 -13.37 4.04 9.70
CA TYR A 258 -12.46 3.02 10.23
C TYR A 258 -12.13 3.32 11.70
N ALA A 259 -12.32 2.33 12.56
CA ALA A 259 -11.93 2.39 13.97
C ALA A 259 -10.45 2.02 14.10
N LEU A 260 -9.61 3.01 14.40
CA LEU A 260 -8.19 2.82 14.71
C LEU A 260 -8.04 2.36 16.16
N SER A 261 -7.03 1.52 16.43
CA SER A 261 -6.65 1.21 17.80
C SER A 261 -6.18 2.49 18.52
N PRO A 262 -6.26 2.54 19.86
CA PRO A 262 -5.78 3.68 20.64
C PRO A 262 -4.33 4.08 20.30
N GLU A 263 -3.45 3.11 20.09
CA GLU A 263 -2.03 3.35 19.77
C GLU A 263 -1.87 4.02 18.41
N LEU A 264 -2.59 3.55 17.39
CA LEU A 264 -2.53 4.13 16.05
C LEU A 264 -3.25 5.48 15.97
N GLY A 265 -4.33 5.65 16.74
CA GLY A 265 -5.00 6.94 16.92
C GLY A 265 -4.06 7.99 17.50
N GLY A 266 -3.38 7.66 18.60
CA GLY A 266 -2.38 8.53 19.22
C GLY A 266 -1.21 8.89 18.30
N LEU A 267 -0.77 7.98 17.41
CA LEU A 267 0.24 8.31 16.39
C LEU A 267 -0.27 9.34 15.37
N VAL A 268 -1.53 9.22 14.94
CA VAL A 268 -2.15 10.19 14.02
C VAL A 268 -2.31 11.55 14.69
N GLU A 269 -2.76 11.57 15.95
CA GLU A 269 -2.87 12.79 16.75
C GLU A 269 -1.52 13.49 16.93
N ALA A 270 -0.49 12.74 17.32
CA ALA A 270 0.87 13.28 17.46
C ALA A 270 1.41 13.88 16.14
N GLN A 271 1.06 13.29 14.98
CA GLN A 271 1.41 13.85 13.69
C GLN A 271 0.66 15.17 13.45
N ILE A 272 -0.65 15.21 13.71
CA ILE A 272 -1.46 16.44 13.59
C ILE A 272 -0.88 17.56 14.47
N ASP A 273 -0.56 17.25 15.73
CA ASP A 273 0.06 18.20 16.66
C ASP A 273 1.44 18.68 16.16
N SER A 274 2.26 17.77 15.63
CA SER A 274 3.55 18.14 15.04
C SER A 274 3.40 19.09 13.86
N MET A 275 2.41 18.88 12.97
CA MET A 275 2.11 19.79 11.87
C MET A 275 1.65 21.16 12.39
N LYS A 276 0.80 21.16 13.42
CA LYS A 276 0.30 22.37 14.08
C LYS A 276 1.46 23.19 14.64
N SER A 277 2.34 22.57 15.43
CA SER A 277 3.53 23.24 15.99
C SER A 277 4.47 23.76 14.89
N LYS A 278 4.67 23.01 13.80
CA LYS A 278 5.45 23.50 12.66
C LYS A 278 4.83 24.78 12.08
N LEU A 279 3.52 24.79 11.82
CA LEU A 279 2.84 25.95 11.25
C LEU A 279 2.77 27.14 12.21
N GLU A 280 2.65 26.90 13.51
CA GLU A 280 2.76 27.96 14.54
C GLU A 280 4.14 28.62 14.51
N SER A 281 5.20 27.81 14.45
CA SER A 281 6.58 28.32 14.38
C SER A 281 6.86 29.16 13.12
N LEU A 282 6.10 28.91 12.05
CA LEU A 282 6.16 29.65 10.79
C LEU A 282 5.20 30.85 10.74
N GLY A 283 4.41 31.10 11.79
CA GLY A 283 3.36 32.13 11.79
C GLY A 283 2.20 31.86 10.80
N ALA A 284 2.09 30.62 10.31
CA ALA A 284 1.16 30.24 9.25
C ALA A 284 -0.15 29.63 9.78
N LEU A 285 -0.17 29.11 11.02
CA LEU A 285 -1.32 28.33 11.52
C LEU A 285 -2.65 29.11 11.41
N ASN A 286 -2.67 30.38 11.81
CA ASN A 286 -3.88 31.21 11.79
C ASN A 286 -4.19 31.81 10.41
N GLN A 287 -3.32 31.59 9.42
CA GLN A 287 -3.48 32.12 8.06
C GLN A 287 -4.13 31.09 7.12
N ILE A 288 -4.27 29.84 7.55
CA ILE A 288 -4.76 28.75 6.72
C ILE A 288 -5.89 27.98 7.38
N ASP A 289 -6.70 27.32 6.58
CA ASP A 289 -7.64 26.30 7.08
C ASP A 289 -6.89 25.00 7.42
N PHE A 290 -6.39 24.91 8.66
CA PHE A 290 -5.64 23.76 9.16
C PHE A 290 -6.40 22.43 9.03
N GLU A 291 -7.72 22.45 9.23
CA GLU A 291 -8.59 21.27 9.12
C GLU A 291 -8.60 20.69 7.68
N MET A 292 -8.37 21.54 6.69
CA MET A 292 -8.30 21.16 5.28
C MET A 292 -6.92 20.68 4.83
N LEU A 293 -5.90 20.77 5.69
CA LEU A 293 -4.53 20.34 5.38
C LEU A 293 -4.44 18.81 5.32
N PRO A 294 -3.64 18.23 4.41
CA PRO A 294 -3.40 16.80 4.40
C PRO A 294 -2.68 16.33 5.68
N ILE A 295 -3.04 15.16 6.23
CA ILE A 295 -2.31 14.55 7.38
C ILE A 295 -0.88 14.17 6.99
N LEU A 296 -0.68 13.83 5.72
CA LEU A 296 0.61 13.53 5.12
C LEU A 296 0.87 14.55 4.00
N PRO A 297 1.27 15.78 4.35
CA PRO A 297 1.33 16.89 3.41
C PRO A 297 2.59 16.84 2.53
N TYR A 298 2.48 17.44 1.35
CA TYR A 298 3.64 17.74 0.52
C TYR A 298 4.32 19.03 0.99
N TRP A 299 5.10 18.90 2.06
CA TRP A 299 5.75 20.03 2.74
C TRP A 299 6.54 20.96 1.82
N LYS A 300 7.21 20.43 0.79
CA LYS A 300 8.00 21.28 -0.12
C LYS A 300 7.18 22.41 -0.75
N LYS A 301 5.94 22.16 -1.20
CA LYS A 301 5.09 23.21 -1.78
C LYS A 301 4.49 24.13 -0.72
N ILE A 302 4.15 23.59 0.45
CA ILE A 302 3.62 24.38 1.57
C ILE A 302 4.69 25.34 2.08
N ASP A 303 5.91 24.84 2.33
CA ASP A 303 7.04 25.63 2.81
C ASP A 303 7.39 26.76 1.82
N GLU A 304 7.32 26.49 0.51
CA GLU A 304 7.48 27.49 -0.56
C GLU A 304 6.42 28.61 -0.48
N LEU A 305 5.14 28.25 -0.35
CA LEU A 305 4.04 29.21 -0.28
C LEU A 305 4.08 30.04 1.00
N VAL A 306 4.38 29.40 2.14
CA VAL A 306 4.52 30.07 3.43
C VAL A 306 5.69 31.05 3.40
N ALA A 307 6.85 30.66 2.85
CA ALA A 307 8.01 31.54 2.73
C ALA A 307 7.73 32.78 1.87
N ASN A 308 6.84 32.66 0.88
CA ASN A 308 6.44 33.76 0.01
C ASN A 308 5.23 34.56 0.54
N ASN A 309 4.74 34.29 1.75
CA ASN A 309 3.50 34.85 2.30
C ASN A 309 2.27 34.67 1.37
N ALA A 310 2.26 33.62 0.56
CA ALA A 310 1.20 33.33 -0.43
C ALA A 310 0.02 32.56 0.21
N PHE A 311 -0.51 33.07 1.33
CA PHE A 311 -1.54 32.39 2.11
C PHE A 311 -2.89 32.26 1.37
N THR A 312 -3.23 33.22 0.51
CA THR A 312 -4.43 33.14 -0.34
C THR A 312 -4.35 31.95 -1.29
N GLU A 313 -3.25 31.83 -2.06
CA GLU A 313 -3.01 30.70 -2.95
C GLU A 313 -2.98 29.38 -2.18
N LEU A 314 -2.33 29.36 -1.01
CA LEU A 314 -2.28 28.18 -0.17
C LEU A 314 -3.68 27.70 0.23
N ASN A 315 -4.57 28.62 0.65
CA ASN A 315 -5.95 28.28 1.00
C ASN A 315 -6.78 27.80 -0.20
N GLU A 316 -6.57 28.38 -1.39
CA GLU A 316 -7.20 27.87 -2.61
C GLU A 316 -6.75 26.43 -2.90
N LEU A 317 -5.45 26.15 -2.80
CA LEU A 317 -4.89 24.83 -3.04
C LEU A 317 -5.32 23.78 -2.00
N LEU A 318 -5.68 24.18 -0.78
CA LEU A 318 -6.26 23.26 0.22
C LEU A 318 -7.54 22.61 -0.31
N ASN A 319 -8.29 23.22 -1.21
CA ASN A 319 -9.49 22.65 -1.81
C ASN A 319 -9.21 21.67 -2.97
N SER A 320 -7.95 21.31 -3.20
CA SER A 320 -7.50 20.45 -4.30
C SER A 320 -6.51 19.37 -3.84
N ASP A 321 -6.09 18.49 -4.75
CA ASP A 321 -5.11 17.45 -4.45
C ASP A 321 -3.64 17.95 -4.45
N ARG A 322 -3.41 19.23 -4.77
CA ARG A 322 -2.08 19.81 -5.06
C ARG A 322 -1.11 19.81 -3.88
N LEU A 323 -1.63 19.84 -2.65
CA LEU A 323 -0.83 19.81 -1.42
C LEU A 323 -0.64 18.40 -0.84
N HIS A 324 -1.24 17.37 -1.44
CA HIS A 324 -1.11 15.99 -0.98
C HIS A 324 0.18 15.34 -1.54
N LEU A 325 0.58 14.20 -1.00
CA LEU A 325 1.65 13.36 -1.60
C LEU A 325 1.14 12.53 -2.77
N SER A 326 1.95 12.33 -3.82
CA SER A 326 1.51 11.51 -4.96
C SER A 326 1.55 10.03 -4.61
N SER A 327 0.81 9.21 -5.36
CA SER A 327 0.84 7.74 -5.18
C SER A 327 2.26 7.18 -5.28
N PHE A 328 3.06 7.72 -6.21
CA PHE A 328 4.46 7.41 -6.39
C PHE A 328 5.30 7.80 -5.16
N MET A 329 5.10 9.01 -4.63
CA MET A 329 5.83 9.48 -3.44
C MET A 329 5.51 8.62 -2.21
N VAL A 330 4.24 8.29 -2.00
CA VAL A 330 3.82 7.40 -0.91
C VAL A 330 4.42 6.00 -1.09
N GLY A 331 4.37 5.44 -2.29
CA GLY A 331 4.98 4.13 -2.58
C GLY A 331 6.50 4.13 -2.39
N SER A 332 7.18 5.20 -2.79
CA SER A 332 8.63 5.39 -2.60
C SER A 332 9.00 5.51 -1.11
N ARG A 333 8.23 6.28 -0.34
CA ARG A 333 8.40 6.39 1.11
C ARG A 333 8.21 5.04 1.79
N LEU A 334 7.13 4.31 1.49
CA LEU A 334 6.92 2.95 2.01
C LEU A 334 8.12 2.04 1.76
N LYS A 335 8.65 2.01 0.52
CA LYS A 335 9.82 1.19 0.18
C LYS A 335 11.06 1.59 0.96
N LYS A 336 11.32 2.90 1.09
CA LYS A 336 12.44 3.42 1.88
C LYS A 336 12.31 3.05 3.35
N THR A 337 11.13 3.27 3.95
CA THR A 337 10.86 2.89 5.34
C THR A 337 11.03 1.38 5.55
N ALA A 338 10.51 0.55 4.65
CA ALA A 338 10.70 -0.90 4.71
C ALA A 338 12.18 -1.34 4.59
N SER A 339 12.98 -0.63 3.79
CA SER A 339 14.41 -0.91 3.69
C SER A 339 15.18 -0.62 4.98
N LYS A 340 14.76 0.39 5.77
CA LYS A 340 15.32 0.69 7.09
C LYS A 340 15.01 -0.41 8.09
N VAL A 341 13.83 -1.03 7.99
CA VAL A 341 13.43 -2.18 8.83
C VAL A 341 14.33 -3.39 8.55
N GLY A 342 14.71 -3.62 7.29
CA GLY A 342 15.73 -4.61 6.91
C GLY A 342 15.34 -6.07 7.20
N LEU A 343 14.04 -6.38 7.25
CA LEU A 343 13.56 -7.71 7.60
C LEU A 343 13.91 -8.74 6.50
N ILE A 344 14.50 -9.88 6.91
CA ILE A 344 14.66 -11.06 6.06
C ILE A 344 13.42 -11.95 6.21
N SER A 345 12.87 -12.39 5.07
CA SER A 345 11.71 -13.30 5.05
C SER A 345 12.14 -14.73 5.36
N GLU A 346 11.47 -15.39 6.29
CA GLU A 346 11.73 -16.80 6.63
C GLU A 346 11.41 -17.74 5.47
N ARG A 347 10.58 -17.30 4.53
CA ARG A 347 10.13 -18.10 3.37
C ARG A 347 11.13 -18.09 2.22
N THR A 348 11.94 -17.04 2.12
CA THR A 348 12.83 -16.81 0.96
C THR A 348 14.30 -16.70 1.34
N GLY A 349 14.61 -16.37 2.60
CA GLY A 349 15.96 -16.02 3.04
C GLY A 349 16.47 -14.68 2.49
N GLU A 350 15.61 -13.92 1.80
CA GLU A 350 15.94 -12.63 1.17
C GLU A 350 15.23 -11.49 1.91
N LEU A 351 15.65 -10.25 1.63
CA LEU A 351 14.96 -9.06 2.11
C LEU A 351 13.50 -9.07 1.64
N ILE A 352 12.60 -8.79 2.56
CA ILE A 352 11.17 -8.86 2.30
C ILE A 352 10.73 -7.79 1.27
N ASN A 353 9.98 -8.20 0.25
CA ASN A 353 9.38 -7.27 -0.70
C ASN A 353 8.11 -6.63 -0.13
N ILE A 354 8.15 -5.34 0.23
CA ILE A 354 7.04 -4.62 0.86
C ILE A 354 6.42 -3.60 -0.10
N PHE A 355 5.10 -3.67 -0.24
CA PHE A 355 4.29 -2.70 -0.97
C PHE A 355 2.83 -2.76 -0.47
N ALA A 356 2.09 -1.66 -0.64
CA ALA A 356 0.75 -1.49 -0.04
C ALA A 356 -0.26 -2.59 -0.42
N THR A 357 -0.22 -3.09 -1.66
CA THR A 357 -1.08 -4.19 -2.10
C THR A 357 -0.80 -5.48 -1.32
N ARG A 358 0.43 -5.69 -0.84
CA ARG A 358 0.79 -6.85 -0.01
C ARG A 358 0.17 -6.75 1.39
N PHE A 359 0.18 -5.56 2.01
CA PHE A 359 -0.54 -5.32 3.27
C PHE A 359 -2.04 -5.54 3.12
N ARG A 360 -2.63 -5.02 2.05
CA ARG A 360 -4.03 -5.25 1.71
C ARG A 360 -4.37 -6.74 1.60
N ARG A 361 -3.55 -7.50 0.86
CA ARG A 361 -3.71 -8.96 0.71
C ARG A 361 -3.60 -9.65 2.05
N THR A 362 -2.68 -9.21 2.90
CA THR A 362 -2.44 -9.77 4.25
C THR A 362 -3.64 -9.56 5.15
N LEU A 363 -4.12 -8.32 5.28
CA LEU A 363 -5.31 -8.00 6.09
C LEU A 363 -6.52 -8.84 5.67
N ALA A 364 -6.78 -8.93 4.37
CA ALA A 364 -7.90 -9.71 3.85
C ALA A 364 -7.74 -11.23 4.05
N SER A 365 -6.52 -11.76 3.89
CA SER A 365 -6.25 -13.18 4.10
C SER A 365 -6.35 -13.56 5.58
N ARG A 366 -5.92 -12.68 6.48
CA ARG A 366 -6.09 -12.85 7.92
C ARG A 366 -7.57 -12.80 8.30
N ALA A 367 -8.33 -11.82 7.81
CA ALA A 367 -9.77 -11.77 8.03
C ALA A 367 -10.50 -13.03 7.52
N ALA A 368 -10.13 -13.55 6.34
CA ALA A 368 -10.69 -14.80 5.85
C ALA A 368 -10.35 -16.00 6.77
N ARG A 369 -9.13 -16.04 7.31
CA ARG A 369 -8.67 -17.08 8.24
C ARG A 369 -9.42 -17.04 9.58
N GLU A 370 -9.76 -15.85 10.06
CA GLU A 370 -10.63 -15.61 11.24
C GLU A 370 -12.11 -15.94 10.96
N GLY A 371 -12.45 -16.46 9.77
CA GLY A 371 -13.81 -16.87 9.42
C GLY A 371 -14.73 -15.74 8.91
N TYR A 372 -14.21 -14.52 8.69
CA TYR A 372 -15.03 -13.44 8.15
C TYR A 372 -15.46 -13.74 6.70
N GLY A 373 -16.76 -13.63 6.44
CA GLY A 373 -17.34 -13.88 5.13
C GLY A 373 -16.93 -12.83 4.07
N VAL A 374 -17.13 -13.18 2.80
CA VAL A 374 -16.73 -12.37 1.63
C VAL A 374 -17.27 -10.94 1.65
N LEU A 375 -18.47 -10.72 2.20
CA LEU A 375 -19.08 -9.39 2.31
C LEU A 375 -18.34 -8.51 3.32
N ILE A 376 -17.94 -9.07 4.46
CA ILE A 376 -17.17 -8.35 5.49
C ILE A 376 -15.78 -8.02 4.95
N ILE A 377 -15.11 -8.96 4.28
CA ILE A 377 -13.82 -8.73 3.64
C ILE A 377 -13.93 -7.65 2.55
N ALA A 378 -14.98 -7.69 1.72
CA ALA A 378 -15.22 -6.66 0.71
C ALA A 378 -15.39 -5.28 1.36
N ARG A 379 -16.14 -5.18 2.46
CA ARG A 379 -16.31 -3.93 3.23
C ARG A 379 -15.00 -3.46 3.86
N LEU A 380 -14.26 -4.36 4.52
CA LEU A 380 -12.95 -4.10 5.12
C LEU A 380 -11.98 -3.53 4.08
N LEU A 381 -12.05 -4.03 2.85
CA LEU A 381 -11.21 -3.59 1.74
C LEU A 381 -11.73 -2.37 0.97
N ASP A 382 -12.92 -1.83 1.28
CA ASP A 382 -13.54 -0.75 0.49
C ASP A 382 -13.88 -1.17 -0.97
N HIS A 383 -14.31 -2.41 -1.17
CA HIS A 383 -14.80 -2.85 -2.47
C HIS A 383 -16.27 -2.47 -2.66
N THR A 384 -16.62 -2.14 -3.91
CA THR A 384 -18.02 -1.98 -4.35
C THR A 384 -18.70 -3.30 -4.62
N ASP A 385 -17.93 -4.36 -4.89
CA ASP A 385 -18.41 -5.71 -5.19
C ASP A 385 -17.58 -6.78 -4.48
N THR A 386 -18.04 -8.02 -4.57
CA THR A 386 -17.39 -9.18 -3.94
C THR A 386 -16.42 -9.92 -4.86
N GLN A 387 -16.36 -9.57 -6.16
CA GLN A 387 -15.65 -10.34 -7.19
C GLN A 387 -14.16 -10.48 -6.89
N ASN A 388 -13.55 -9.42 -6.33
CA ASN A 388 -12.14 -9.44 -5.94
C ASN A 388 -11.92 -9.94 -4.49
N ALA A 389 -12.97 -10.01 -3.68
CA ALA A 389 -12.91 -10.50 -2.30
C ALA A 389 -12.99 -12.04 -2.23
N LEU A 390 -13.67 -12.68 -3.18
CA LEU A 390 -13.81 -14.14 -3.26
C LEU A 390 -12.45 -14.88 -3.23
N VAL A 391 -11.43 -14.27 -3.82
CA VAL A 391 -10.05 -14.80 -3.85
C VAL A 391 -9.51 -15.11 -2.44
N TYR A 392 -9.96 -14.40 -1.40
CA TYR A 392 -9.49 -14.61 -0.03
C TYR A 392 -10.26 -15.73 0.69
N THR A 393 -11.56 -15.88 0.42
CA THR A 393 -12.41 -16.90 1.06
C THR A 393 -12.30 -18.26 0.39
N GLU A 394 -11.89 -18.31 -0.88
CA GLU A 394 -11.60 -19.59 -1.58
C GLU A 394 -10.36 -20.31 -1.02
N ASN A 395 -9.52 -19.63 -0.24
CA ASN A 395 -8.37 -20.21 0.42
C ASN A 395 -8.66 -20.39 1.92
N SER A 396 -9.53 -21.35 2.28
CA SER A 396 -9.59 -21.84 3.66
C SER A 396 -8.38 -22.76 3.89
N PRO A 397 -7.51 -22.49 4.89
CA PRO A 397 -6.12 -22.92 4.85
C PRO A 397 -5.88 -24.27 5.53
N GLU A 398 -5.13 -25.16 4.88
CA GLU A 398 -4.31 -26.16 5.57
C GLU A 398 -2.91 -26.07 4.99
N HIS A 399 -2.03 -25.25 5.55
CA HIS A 399 -0.58 -25.49 5.58
C HIS A 399 0.06 -24.58 6.64
N LEU A 400 -0.45 -24.61 7.88
CA LEU A 400 0.35 -24.25 9.05
C LEU A 400 0.84 -25.56 9.64
N LYS A 401 2.07 -25.95 9.28
CA LYS A 401 2.69 -27.16 9.83
C LYS A 401 2.80 -27.01 11.35
N ASN A 402 2.63 -28.12 12.07
CA ASN A 402 2.93 -28.15 13.49
C ASN A 402 4.38 -27.70 13.72
N ILE A 403 4.58 -26.68 14.55
CA ILE A 403 5.91 -26.28 15.02
C ILE A 403 6.20 -27.10 16.26
N ASP A 404 7.18 -28.00 16.16
CA ASP A 404 7.78 -28.67 17.30
C ASP A 404 9.12 -28.02 17.67
N LYS A 405 9.69 -28.42 18.82
CA LYS A 405 10.96 -27.86 19.34
C LYS A 405 12.10 -28.02 18.33
N ALA A 406 12.18 -29.15 17.62
CA ALA A 406 13.25 -29.43 16.67
C ALA A 406 13.16 -28.51 15.44
N MET A 407 11.96 -28.35 14.88
CA MET A 407 11.68 -27.41 13.80
C MET A 407 11.95 -25.96 14.23
N ALA A 408 11.50 -25.58 15.43
CA ALA A 408 11.71 -24.25 15.99
C ALA A 408 13.20 -23.91 16.07
N LEU A 409 14.00 -24.81 16.64
CA LEU A 409 15.45 -24.66 16.71
C LEU A 409 16.05 -24.58 15.31
N GLN A 410 15.68 -25.46 14.38
CA GLN A 410 16.25 -25.47 13.03
C GLN A 410 16.00 -24.14 12.29
N LEU A 411 14.80 -23.58 12.36
CA LEU A 411 14.39 -22.38 11.64
C LEU A 411 14.76 -21.07 12.34
N ALA A 412 15.08 -21.11 13.64
CA ALA A 412 15.40 -19.93 14.45
C ALA A 412 16.39 -18.93 13.79
N PRO A 413 17.50 -19.36 13.16
CA PRO A 413 18.45 -18.43 12.54
C PRO A 413 17.88 -17.61 11.37
N ILE A 414 16.83 -18.11 10.72
CA ILE A 414 16.22 -17.47 9.54
C ILE A 414 14.97 -16.67 9.96
N ALA A 415 14.34 -17.04 11.07
CA ALA A 415 13.15 -16.35 11.59
C ALA A 415 13.43 -14.93 12.10
N GLN A 416 14.67 -14.63 12.53
CA GLN A 416 15.10 -13.34 13.09
C GLN A 416 14.08 -12.79 14.10
N ALA A 417 13.63 -13.68 14.98
CA ALA A 417 12.51 -13.43 15.86
C ALA A 417 12.98 -12.74 17.15
N PHE A 418 14.22 -13.00 17.57
CA PHE A 418 14.86 -12.31 18.68
C PHE A 418 15.41 -10.96 18.24
N SER A 419 15.04 -9.90 18.94
CA SER A 419 15.53 -8.54 18.67
C SER A 419 16.41 -7.98 19.78
N GLY A 420 16.56 -8.67 20.90
CA GLY A 420 17.30 -8.19 22.07
C GLY A 420 18.82 -8.35 21.95
N THR A 421 19.52 -8.25 23.09
CA THR A 421 20.99 -8.45 23.16
C THR A 421 21.35 -9.45 24.25
N LEU A 422 21.98 -10.57 23.88
CA LEU A 422 22.46 -11.57 24.84
C LEU A 422 23.57 -10.99 25.73
N VAL A 423 23.42 -11.14 27.06
CA VAL A 423 24.42 -10.74 28.06
C VAL A 423 24.91 -11.95 28.84
N LYS A 424 26.15 -11.90 29.33
CA LYS A 424 26.75 -13.05 30.05
C LYS A 424 26.07 -13.31 31.40
N GLN A 425 25.74 -12.24 32.11
CA GLN A 425 25.27 -12.26 33.49
C GLN A 425 24.62 -10.91 33.78
N GLU A 426 23.81 -10.84 34.82
CA GLU A 426 23.02 -9.67 35.18
C GLU A 426 23.84 -8.38 35.26
N LYS A 427 25.03 -8.41 35.90
CA LYS A 427 25.89 -7.22 36.06
C LYS A 427 26.40 -6.61 34.75
N ASP A 428 26.37 -7.40 33.67
CA ASP A 428 26.79 -6.94 32.34
C ASP A 428 25.60 -6.34 31.56
N ALA A 429 24.39 -6.39 32.11
CA ALA A 429 23.18 -5.82 31.51
C ALA A 429 23.03 -4.33 31.84
N LYS A 430 22.49 -3.56 30.90
CA LYS A 430 21.95 -2.23 31.18
C LYS A 430 20.81 -2.37 32.21
N ARG A 431 20.89 -1.61 33.31
CA ARG A 431 20.03 -1.71 34.51
C ARG A 431 20.20 -3.01 35.32
N GLY A 432 21.30 -3.76 35.14
CA GLY A 432 21.55 -4.99 35.91
C GLY A 432 21.68 -4.80 37.43
N ASP A 433 21.89 -3.57 37.89
CA ASP A 433 21.90 -3.16 39.29
C ASP A 433 20.50 -2.92 39.88
N ASP A 434 19.48 -2.79 39.03
CA ASP A 434 18.11 -2.51 39.43
C ASP A 434 17.28 -3.80 39.45
N ILE A 435 16.85 -4.23 40.63
CA ILE A 435 16.08 -5.46 40.81
C ILE A 435 14.73 -5.43 40.08
N SER A 436 14.15 -4.24 39.86
CA SER A 436 12.89 -4.06 39.13
C SER A 436 13.03 -4.29 37.62
N SER A 437 14.26 -4.32 37.11
CA SER A 437 14.54 -4.61 35.71
C SER A 437 14.55 -6.11 35.39
N ARG A 438 14.59 -6.98 36.40
CA ARG A 438 14.65 -8.44 36.22
C ARG A 438 13.37 -8.97 35.59
N ILE A 439 13.53 -9.67 34.48
CA ILE A 439 12.47 -10.41 33.82
C ILE A 439 12.50 -11.84 34.34
N ARG A 440 11.40 -12.28 34.95
CA ARG A 440 11.24 -13.61 35.54
C ARG A 440 10.26 -14.47 34.77
N ASN A 441 10.50 -15.77 34.76
CA ASN A 441 9.52 -16.75 34.32
C ASN A 441 8.38 -16.81 35.35
N ARG A 442 7.13 -16.66 34.90
CA ARG A 442 5.97 -16.66 35.79
C ARG A 442 5.71 -18.01 36.46
N GLU A 443 6.13 -19.11 35.85
CA GLU A 443 5.88 -20.45 36.39
C GLU A 443 6.98 -20.93 37.32
N THR A 444 8.24 -20.65 37.01
CA THR A 444 9.38 -21.09 37.82
C THR A 444 9.92 -20.02 38.78
N ASP A 445 9.47 -18.77 38.64
CA ASP A 445 10.00 -17.56 39.30
C ASP A 445 11.50 -17.29 39.05
N GLU A 446 12.14 -18.09 38.19
CA GLU A 446 13.55 -17.93 37.84
C GLU A 446 13.74 -16.74 36.88
N ALA A 447 14.80 -15.97 37.11
CA ALA A 447 15.13 -14.84 36.26
C ALA A 447 15.72 -15.31 34.92
N VAL A 448 15.16 -14.82 33.82
CA VAL A 448 15.56 -15.17 32.45
C VAL A 448 16.37 -14.06 31.79
N GLY A 449 16.33 -12.84 32.31
CA GLY A 449 17.04 -11.71 31.73
C GLY A 449 16.73 -10.38 32.41
N THR A 450 17.19 -9.30 31.78
CA THR A 450 17.04 -7.93 32.25
C THR A 450 16.35 -7.05 31.19
N CYS A 451 15.51 -6.12 31.61
CA CYS A 451 14.91 -5.10 30.77
C CYS A 451 15.79 -3.84 30.72
N GLY A 452 16.25 -3.45 29.52
CA GLY A 452 17.09 -2.27 29.33
C GLY A 452 16.36 -0.92 29.26
N THR A 453 15.03 -0.90 29.27
CA THR A 453 14.24 0.34 29.25
C THR A 453 14.08 0.92 30.65
N HIS A 454 14.00 2.25 30.79
CA HIS A 454 13.66 2.92 32.06
C HIS A 454 12.16 3.23 32.16
N SER A 455 11.40 3.00 31.10
CA SER A 455 9.97 3.26 31.04
C SER A 455 9.17 2.07 31.56
N PHE A 456 7.98 2.34 32.09
CA PHE A 456 7.03 1.31 32.48
C PHE A 456 6.55 0.52 31.26
N CYS A 457 6.48 -0.81 31.40
CA CYS A 457 6.03 -1.72 30.35
C CYS A 457 4.94 -2.65 30.92
N ALA A 458 3.75 -2.63 30.34
CA ALA A 458 2.63 -3.49 30.73
C ALA A 458 2.60 -4.84 29.98
N ALA A 459 3.57 -5.09 29.09
CA ALA A 459 3.58 -6.29 28.26
C ALA A 459 3.80 -7.57 29.08
N LEU A 460 3.33 -8.70 28.55
CA LEU A 460 3.36 -9.99 29.23
C LEU A 460 4.78 -10.54 29.37
N SER A 461 5.46 -10.23 30.47
CA SER A 461 6.78 -10.79 30.82
C SER A 461 6.68 -12.26 31.27
N PRO A 462 7.58 -13.17 30.85
CA PRO A 462 8.72 -12.93 29.96
C PRO A 462 8.40 -13.09 28.46
N ILE A 463 7.19 -13.55 28.10
CA ILE A 463 6.79 -13.94 26.74
C ILE A 463 7.04 -12.81 25.73
N ALA A 464 6.49 -11.62 25.98
CA ALA A 464 6.65 -10.45 25.12
C ALA A 464 8.09 -9.91 25.10
N CYS A 465 8.92 -10.26 26.07
CA CYS A 465 10.29 -9.75 26.17
C CYS A 465 11.20 -10.36 25.10
N TYR A 466 11.02 -11.63 24.72
CA TYR A 466 11.89 -12.28 23.73
C TYR A 466 11.83 -11.64 22.33
N THR A 467 10.75 -10.96 21.98
CA THR A 467 10.64 -10.22 20.71
C THR A 467 10.96 -8.73 20.86
N CYS A 468 11.26 -8.25 22.07
CA CYS A 468 11.54 -6.85 22.36
C CYS A 468 13.05 -6.53 22.18
N HIS A 469 13.36 -5.40 21.55
CA HIS A 469 14.75 -4.96 21.34
C HIS A 469 15.48 -4.58 22.63
N HIS A 470 14.73 -4.20 23.69
CA HIS A 470 15.29 -3.83 24.99
C HIS A 470 15.60 -5.03 25.90
N PHE A 471 15.22 -6.25 25.49
CA PHE A 471 15.42 -7.43 26.32
C PHE A 471 16.87 -7.91 26.28
N GLN A 472 17.43 -8.18 27.45
CA GLN A 472 18.80 -8.66 27.63
C GLN A 472 18.77 -10.05 28.31
N PRO A 473 18.58 -11.14 27.55
CA PRO A 473 18.59 -12.50 28.10
C PRO A 473 19.96 -12.82 28.70
N TRP A 474 19.98 -13.58 29.79
CA TRP A 474 21.22 -14.00 30.46
C TRP A 474 21.72 -15.33 29.89
N LEU A 475 23.04 -15.46 29.70
CA LEU A 475 23.66 -16.67 29.12
C LEU A 475 23.27 -17.98 29.83
N ASP A 476 23.08 -17.90 31.15
CA ASP A 476 22.70 -19.02 32.02
C ASP A 476 21.22 -18.96 32.45
N GLY A 477 20.41 -18.12 31.79
CA GLY A 477 18.97 -18.06 32.02
C GLY A 477 18.26 -19.35 31.57
N PRO A 478 17.13 -19.73 32.22
CA PRO A 478 16.41 -20.97 31.93
C PRO A 478 15.54 -20.88 30.66
N HIS A 479 16.14 -20.47 29.55
CA HIS A 479 15.46 -20.27 28.25
C HIS A 479 14.82 -21.55 27.70
N GLU A 480 15.43 -22.71 27.96
CA GLU A 480 14.87 -24.00 27.57
C GLU A 480 13.55 -24.31 28.27
N ALA A 481 13.42 -23.94 29.56
CA ALA A 481 12.17 -24.12 30.30
C ALA A 481 11.06 -23.25 29.69
N VAL A 482 11.39 -22.01 29.32
CA VAL A 482 10.45 -21.10 28.61
C VAL A 482 10.03 -21.69 27.26
N LEU A 483 10.97 -22.21 26.47
CA LEU A 483 10.66 -22.81 25.17
C LEU A 483 9.76 -24.06 25.31
N ASN A 484 10.09 -24.96 26.23
CA ASN A 484 9.31 -26.18 26.45
C ASN A 484 7.88 -25.84 26.85
N ASN A 485 7.70 -24.87 27.75
CA ASN A 485 6.40 -24.36 28.16
C ASN A 485 5.61 -23.79 26.97
N LEU A 486 6.20 -22.90 26.15
CA LEU A 486 5.51 -22.34 24.99
C LEU A 486 5.04 -23.40 24.00
N ILE A 487 5.86 -24.44 23.76
CA ILE A 487 5.50 -25.57 22.90
C ILE A 487 4.35 -26.39 23.51
N GLU A 488 4.35 -26.61 24.81
CA GLU A 488 3.28 -27.31 25.52
C GLU A 488 1.97 -26.50 25.53
N GLN A 489 2.04 -25.20 25.85
CA GLN A 489 0.90 -24.29 25.77
C GLN A 489 0.29 -24.27 24.38
N ARG A 490 1.12 -24.17 23.33
CA ARG A 490 0.67 -24.24 21.93
C ARG A 490 -0.11 -25.53 21.66
N LYS A 491 0.42 -26.69 22.07
CA LYS A 491 -0.27 -28.00 21.90
C LYS A 491 -1.59 -28.04 22.66
N ASN A 492 -1.59 -27.57 23.90
CA ASN A 492 -2.78 -27.56 24.77
C ASN A 492 -3.88 -26.64 24.22
N VAL A 493 -3.51 -25.46 23.73
CA VAL A 493 -4.45 -24.53 23.09
C VAL A 493 -5.05 -25.19 21.85
N LEU A 494 -4.22 -25.74 20.97
CA LEU A 494 -4.70 -26.44 19.76
C LEU A 494 -5.66 -27.59 20.09
N GLN A 495 -5.32 -28.42 21.08
CA GLN A 495 -6.19 -29.53 21.50
C GLN A 495 -7.53 -29.07 22.06
N LYS A 496 -7.56 -27.94 22.78
CA LYS A 496 -8.78 -27.42 23.43
C LYS A 496 -9.67 -26.63 22.49
N THR A 497 -9.09 -25.81 21.61
CA THR A 497 -9.84 -24.90 20.73
C THR A 497 -10.07 -25.52 19.35
N ASN A 498 -9.26 -26.51 18.95
CA ASN A 498 -9.14 -26.98 17.57
C ASN A 498 -8.88 -25.83 16.58
N ASP A 499 -8.32 -24.72 17.07
CA ASP A 499 -8.05 -23.50 16.31
C ASP A 499 -6.54 -23.26 16.25
N LEU A 500 -5.98 -23.50 15.08
CA LEU A 500 -4.57 -23.30 14.79
C LEU A 500 -4.15 -21.83 14.86
N THR A 501 -5.04 -20.89 14.56
CA THR A 501 -4.74 -19.45 14.60
C THR A 501 -4.49 -19.01 16.03
N ILE A 502 -5.38 -19.39 16.94
CA ILE A 502 -5.23 -19.12 18.38
C ILE A 502 -4.00 -19.86 18.95
N ALA A 503 -3.74 -21.08 18.51
CA ALA A 503 -2.53 -21.80 18.92
C ALA A 503 -1.23 -21.12 18.44
N SER A 504 -1.25 -20.47 17.27
CA SER A 504 -0.06 -19.87 16.64
C SER A 504 0.34 -18.49 17.18
N VAL A 505 -0.45 -17.90 18.10
CA VAL A 505 -0.24 -16.54 18.63
C VAL A 505 1.19 -16.33 19.17
N ASN A 506 1.82 -17.37 19.72
CA ASN A 506 3.17 -17.29 20.28
C ASN A 506 4.26 -17.92 19.38
N ASP A 507 3.98 -18.24 18.12
CA ASP A 507 4.93 -18.94 17.24
C ASP A 507 6.20 -18.10 17.01
N ARG A 508 6.08 -16.78 16.84
CA ARG A 508 7.26 -15.91 16.79
C ARG A 508 8.07 -15.93 18.08
N VAL A 509 7.42 -15.95 19.23
CA VAL A 509 8.10 -16.01 20.53
C VAL A 509 8.85 -17.35 20.66
N ILE A 510 8.24 -18.45 20.22
CA ILE A 510 8.91 -19.77 20.16
C ILE A 510 10.20 -19.68 19.34
N PHE A 511 10.18 -19.06 18.17
CA PHE A 511 11.40 -18.85 17.38
C PHE A 511 12.39 -17.92 18.07
N ALA A 512 11.94 -16.85 18.73
CA ALA A 512 12.80 -15.90 19.43
C ALA A 512 13.54 -16.57 20.61
N VAL A 513 12.85 -17.37 21.42
CA VAL A 513 13.47 -18.14 22.50
C VAL A 513 14.44 -19.18 21.94
N SER A 514 14.08 -19.84 20.84
CA SER A 514 14.95 -20.81 20.15
C SER A 514 16.22 -20.16 19.62
N GLU A 515 16.13 -18.92 19.12
CA GLU A 515 17.28 -18.13 18.67
C GLU A 515 18.19 -17.74 19.84
N VAL A 516 17.61 -17.32 20.98
CA VAL A 516 18.37 -17.05 22.21
C VAL A 516 19.13 -18.30 22.68
N ILE A 517 18.50 -19.47 22.70
CA ILE A 517 19.17 -20.73 23.08
C ILE A 517 20.38 -20.99 22.19
N LYS A 518 20.24 -20.87 20.87
CA LYS A 518 21.36 -21.02 19.92
C LYS A 518 22.48 -20.01 20.13
N LEU A 519 22.12 -18.76 20.43
CA LEU A 519 23.10 -17.72 20.78
C LEU A 519 23.86 -18.10 22.06
N CYS A 520 23.16 -18.62 23.08
CA CYS A 520 23.78 -19.11 24.31
C CYS A 520 24.74 -20.27 24.05
N GLU A 521 24.33 -21.28 23.28
CA GLU A 521 25.16 -22.44 22.90
C GLU A 521 26.45 -22.00 22.18
N THR A 522 26.31 -21.09 21.21
CA THR A 522 27.43 -20.54 20.44
C THR A 522 28.40 -19.77 21.34
N GLN A 523 27.88 -18.95 22.25
CA GLN A 523 28.68 -18.15 23.17
C GLN A 523 29.38 -19.03 24.22
N LYS A 524 28.71 -20.04 24.78
CA LYS A 524 29.30 -21.03 25.71
C LYS A 524 30.41 -21.83 25.04
N SER A 525 30.20 -22.28 23.80
CA SER A 525 31.22 -22.97 23.00
C SER A 525 32.45 -22.09 22.80
N THR A 526 32.26 -20.81 22.47
CA THR A 526 33.36 -19.84 22.29
C THR A 526 34.16 -19.58 23.57
N LEU A 527 33.48 -19.52 24.73
CA LEU A 527 34.12 -19.34 26.03
C LEU A 527 34.92 -20.58 26.45
N SER A 528 34.40 -21.79 26.20
CA SER A 528 35.10 -23.05 26.48
C SER A 528 36.40 -23.18 25.68
N PHE A 529 36.42 -22.71 24.43
CA PHE A 529 37.61 -22.75 23.57
C PHE A 529 38.70 -21.73 23.97
N LYS A 530 38.31 -20.62 24.62
CA LYS A 530 39.26 -19.60 25.13
C LYS A 530 39.83 -19.93 26.51
N GLY A 531 39.14 -20.73 27.32
CA GLY A 531 39.62 -21.17 28.64
C GLY A 531 40.57 -22.38 28.62
N GLY A 532 40.75 -23.01 27.46
CA GLY A 532 41.62 -24.18 27.26
C GLY A 532 42.95 -23.88 26.56
N LYS A 533 43.39 -22.61 26.53
CA LYS A 533 44.71 -22.20 26.01
C LYS A 533 45.60 -21.63 27.11
#